data_AF-A0A830ELI6-F1
#
_entry.id   AF-A0A830ELI6-F1
#
_cell.length_a   1.000
_cell.length_b   1.000
_cell.length_c   1.000
_cell.angle_alpha   90.00
_cell.angle_beta   90.00
_cell.angle_gamma   90.00
#
_symmetry.space_group_name_H-M   'P 1'
#
loop_
_entity.id
_entity.type
_entity.pdbx_description
1 polymer ?
#
loop_
_entity_poly.entity_id
_entity_poly.type
_entity_poly.pdbx_seq_one_letter_code
_entity_poly.pdbx_strand_id
1 'polypeptide(L)'
;MEYVYPVAGFVGGMALLAASVFSAFVYTPTTPSVVDSVVTAFTGVTLQLGDFLAVSSVTAVLFDVLAAFGVRFSLPVPFAVGYLLTHVIVYYSSLRITDVQSQPLDPEFDIRENPLRLATLSIPGALLLLPTSRRQ
;
A
#
# COMPACT_ATOMS: atom_id res chain seq x y z
N MET A 1 -12.09 20.84 -14.26
CA MET A 1 -12.74 19.70 -13.58
C MET A 1 -12.06 18.36 -13.88
N GLU A 2 -11.08 18.31 -14.79
CA GLU A 2 -10.43 17.08 -15.28
C GLU A 2 -9.64 16.30 -14.21
N TYR A 3 -9.05 17.00 -13.24
CA TYR A 3 -8.27 16.37 -12.16
C TYR A 3 -9.06 16.07 -10.88
N VAL A 4 -10.37 16.35 -10.81
CA VAL A 4 -11.12 16.14 -9.57
C VAL A 4 -11.11 14.66 -9.16
N TYR A 5 -11.31 13.74 -10.11
CA TYR A 5 -11.33 12.31 -9.83
C TYR A 5 -9.95 11.74 -9.48
N PRO A 6 -8.86 12.02 -10.23
CA PRO A 6 -7.52 11.60 -9.81
C PRO A 6 -7.10 12.20 -8.47
N VAL A 7 -7.40 13.47 -8.20
CA VAL A 7 -7.02 14.10 -6.92
C VAL A 7 -7.82 13.52 -5.76
N ALA A 8 -9.14 13.38 -5.90
CA ALA A 8 -9.97 12.77 -4.87
C ALA A 8 -9.60 11.30 -4.64
N GLY A 9 -9.33 10.54 -5.72
CA GLY A 9 -8.85 9.17 -5.65
C GLY A 9 -7.51 9.07 -4.92
N PHE A 10 -6.56 9.95 -5.22
CA PHE A 10 -5.28 9.98 -4.53
C PHE A 10 -5.43 10.30 -3.03
N VAL A 11 -6.19 11.34 -2.68
CA VAL A 11 -6.41 11.73 -1.27
C VAL A 11 -7.13 10.61 -0.51
N GLY A 12 -8.18 10.03 -1.11
CA GLY A 12 -8.90 8.90 -0.52
C GLY A 12 -8.02 7.67 -0.36
N GLY A 13 -7.19 7.37 -1.37
CA GLY A 13 -6.21 6.28 -1.32
C GLY A 13 -5.21 6.45 -0.19
N MET A 14 -4.61 7.63 -0.08
CA MET A 14 -3.67 7.96 1.00
C MET A 14 -4.32 7.92 2.39
N ALA A 15 -5.58 8.34 2.52
CA ALA A 15 -6.31 8.25 3.79
C ALA A 15 -6.54 6.78 4.21
N LEU A 16 -6.87 5.89 3.26
CA LEU A 16 -7.02 4.46 3.52
C LEU A 16 -5.69 3.79 3.89
N LEU A 17 -4.60 4.16 3.22
CA LEU A 17 -3.25 3.69 3.57
C LEU A 17 -2.86 4.14 4.98
N ALA A 18 -3.11 5.40 5.33
CA ALA A 18 -2.87 5.91 6.66
C ALA A 18 -3.70 5.16 7.72
N ALA A 19 -4.97 4.89 7.43
CA ALA A 19 -5.84 4.12 8.33
C ALA A 19 -5.35 2.67 8.51
N SER A 20 -4.89 2.02 7.44
CA SER A 20 -4.30 0.67 7.49
C SER A 20 -3.05 0.63 8.37
N VAL A 21 -2.11 1.56 8.13
CA VAL A 21 -0.84 1.65 8.87
C VAL A 21 -1.09 1.98 10.34
N PHE A 22 -2.02 2.90 10.61
CA PHE A 22 -2.42 3.24 11.96
C PHE A 22 -3.07 2.05 12.68
N SER A 23 -3.94 1.30 12.00
CA SER A 23 -4.53 0.07 12.52
C SER A 23 -3.46 -0.97 12.89
N ALA A 24 -2.50 -1.21 11.99
CA ALA A 24 -1.38 -2.12 12.23
C ALA A 24 -0.46 -1.66 13.38
N PHE A 25 -0.33 -0.35 13.60
CA PHE A 25 0.48 0.22 14.68
C PHE A 25 -0.20 0.14 16.05
N VAL A 26 -1.50 0.44 16.09
CA VAL A 26 -2.26 0.48 17.34
C VAL A 26 -2.60 -0.92 17.83
N TYR A 27 -2.78 -1.87 16.91
CA TYR A 27 -3.26 -3.21 17.22
C TYR A 27 -2.34 -4.29 16.61
N THR A 28 -1.67 -5.03 17.48
CA THR A 28 -0.90 -6.22 17.10
C THR A 28 -1.70 -7.47 17.49
N PRO A 29 -2.14 -8.29 16.52
CA PRO A 29 -2.88 -9.52 16.82
C PRO A 29 -1.97 -10.54 17.51
N THR A 30 -2.40 -11.09 18.65
CA THR A 30 -1.61 -12.06 19.44
C THR A 30 -2.29 -13.42 19.58
N THR A 31 -3.54 -13.56 19.15
CA THR A 31 -4.31 -14.81 19.24
C THR A 31 -5.12 -15.08 17.97
N PRO A 32 -5.60 -16.31 17.74
CA PRO A 32 -6.49 -16.61 16.61
C PRO A 32 -7.95 -16.20 16.89
N SER A 33 -8.18 -15.09 17.59
CA SER A 33 -9.54 -14.65 17.94
C SER A 33 -10.30 -14.06 16.75
N VAL A 34 -11.62 -14.01 16.86
CA VAL A 34 -12.48 -13.35 15.84
C VAL A 34 -12.13 -11.86 15.72
N VAL A 35 -11.81 -11.20 16.85
CA VAL A 35 -11.43 -9.78 16.88
C VAL A 35 -10.11 -9.57 16.13
N ASP A 36 -9.10 -10.39 16.42
CA ASP A 36 -7.79 -10.38 15.73
C ASP A 36 -7.95 -10.57 14.22
N SER A 37 -8.83 -11.50 13.83
CA SER A 37 -9.13 -11.77 12.42
C SER A 37 -9.80 -10.59 11.72
N VAL A 38 -10.75 -9.93 12.38
CA VAL A 38 -11.46 -8.75 11.84
C VAL A 38 -10.51 -7.57 11.68
N VAL A 39 -9.65 -7.29 12.67
CA VAL A 39 -8.69 -6.18 12.58
C VAL A 39 -7.65 -6.43 11.49
N THR A 40 -7.19 -7.68 11.36
CA THR A 40 -6.26 -8.06 10.29
C THR A 40 -6.91 -7.92 8.91
N ALA A 41 -8.15 -8.38 8.75
CA ALA A 41 -8.89 -8.24 7.50
C ALA A 41 -9.15 -6.76 7.15
N PHE A 42 -9.54 -5.94 8.13
CA PHE A 42 -9.73 -4.50 7.94
C PHE A 42 -8.43 -3.82 7.48
N THR A 43 -7.31 -4.13 8.14
CA THR A 43 -5.99 -3.62 7.79
C THR A 43 -5.60 -4.01 6.36
N GLY A 44 -5.84 -5.26 5.97
CA GLY A 44 -5.56 -5.73 4.61
C GLY A 44 -6.44 -5.09 3.53
N VAL A 45 -7.75 -4.98 3.76
CA VAL A 45 -8.70 -4.39 2.80
C VAL A 45 -8.42 -2.90 2.60
N THR A 46 -8.18 -2.16 3.68
CA THR A 46 -7.86 -0.73 3.60
C THR A 46 -6.55 -0.49 2.87
N LEU A 47 -5.55 -1.35 3.06
CA LEU A 47 -4.29 -1.27 2.32
C LEU A 47 -4.49 -1.51 0.82
N GLN A 48 -5.20 -2.57 0.45
CA GLN A 48 -5.46 -2.91 -0.95
C GLN A 48 -6.24 -1.83 -1.69
N LEU A 49 -7.31 -1.30 -1.08
CA LEU A 49 -8.12 -0.24 -1.65
C LEU A 49 -7.33 1.08 -1.70
N GLY A 50 -6.54 1.36 -0.66
CA GLY A 50 -5.69 2.54 -0.59
C GLY A 50 -4.64 2.56 -1.71
N ASP A 51 -3.91 1.46 -1.89
CA ASP A 51 -2.92 1.29 -2.96
C ASP A 51 -3.58 1.39 -4.34
N PHE A 52 -4.71 0.71 -4.55
CA PHE A 52 -5.41 0.76 -5.84
C PHE A 52 -5.81 2.19 -6.23
N LEU A 53 -6.40 2.94 -5.30
CA LEU A 53 -6.84 4.31 -5.55
C LEU A 53 -5.65 5.27 -5.77
N ALA A 54 -4.61 5.16 -4.93
CA ALA A 54 -3.43 6.00 -5.05
C ALA A 54 -2.69 5.74 -6.37
N VAL A 55 -2.41 4.48 -6.69
CA VAL A 55 -1.66 4.07 -7.89
C VAL A 55 -2.45 4.39 -9.17
N SER A 56 -3.76 4.11 -9.20
CA SER A 56 -4.60 4.44 -10.35
C SER A 56 -4.65 5.95 -10.60
N SER A 57 -4.71 6.75 -9.53
CA SER A 57 -4.72 8.20 -9.62
C SER A 57 -3.40 8.76 -10.13
N VAL A 58 -2.27 8.26 -9.62
CA VAL A 58 -0.94 8.64 -10.11
C VAL A 58 -0.75 8.21 -11.56
N THR A 59 -1.21 7.02 -11.93
CA THR A 59 -1.14 6.52 -13.31
C THR A 59 -1.96 7.40 -14.25
N ALA A 60 -3.18 7.78 -13.85
CA ALA A 60 -4.01 8.67 -14.64
C ALA A 60 -3.33 10.03 -14.90
N VAL A 61 -2.77 10.65 -13.85
CA VAL A 61 -2.03 11.92 -13.98
C VAL A 61 -0.79 11.76 -14.86
N LEU A 62 -0.03 10.69 -14.70
CA LEU A 62 1.19 10.44 -15.48
C LEU A 62 0.89 10.31 -16.97
N PHE A 63 -0.12 9.51 -17.34
CA PHE A 63 -0.49 9.32 -18.73
C PHE A 63 -1.10 10.57 -19.36
N ASP A 64 -1.83 11.36 -18.57
CA ASP A 64 -2.35 12.66 -19.02
C ASP A 64 -1.21 13.66 -19.29
N VAL A 65 -0.21 13.72 -18.40
CA VAL A 65 1.00 14.53 -18.62
C VAL A 65 1.76 14.07 -19.87
N LEU A 66 1.94 12.76 -20.07
CA LEU A 66 2.58 12.23 -21.28
C LEU A 66 1.78 12.55 -22.56
N ALA A 67 0.45 12.56 -22.48
CA ALA A 67 -0.42 12.98 -23.58
C ALA A 67 -0.27 14.47 -23.90
N ALA A 68 -0.09 15.32 -22.88
CA ALA A 68 0.21 16.73 -23.07
C ALA A 68 1.56 16.96 -23.78
N PHE A 69 2.52 16.03 -23.65
CA PHE A 69 3.77 16.01 -24.42
C PHE A 69 3.65 15.36 -25.81
N GLY A 70 2.43 15.05 -26.26
CA GLY A 70 2.16 14.54 -27.60
C GLY A 70 2.22 13.01 -27.74
N VAL A 71 2.40 12.27 -26.65
CA VAL A 71 2.42 10.80 -26.68
C VAL A 71 1.00 10.27 -26.57
N ARG A 72 0.51 9.60 -27.61
CA ARG A 72 -0.84 9.03 -27.62
C ARG A 72 -0.80 7.56 -27.23
N PHE A 73 -1.64 7.21 -26.27
CA PHE A 73 -1.81 5.83 -25.82
C PHE A 73 -3.22 5.36 -26.14
N SER A 74 -3.37 4.07 -26.43
CA SER A 74 -4.70 3.46 -26.40
C SER A 74 -5.16 3.34 -24.96
N LEU A 75 -6.46 3.51 -24.73
CA LEU A 75 -7.09 3.44 -23.40
C LEU A 75 -6.65 2.20 -22.58
N PRO A 76 -6.50 0.99 -23.16
CA PRO A 76 -6.07 -0.20 -22.41
C PRO A 76 -4.69 -0.08 -21.76
N VAL A 77 -3.79 0.76 -22.28
CA VAL A 77 -2.41 0.88 -21.78
C VAL A 77 -2.36 1.45 -20.35
N PRO A 78 -2.91 2.64 -20.05
CA PRO A 78 -2.94 3.16 -18.68
C PRO A 78 -3.69 2.24 -17.71
N PHE A 79 -4.76 1.56 -18.15
CA PHE A 79 -5.45 0.58 -17.32
C PHE A 79 -4.58 -0.63 -16.97
N ALA A 80 -3.91 -1.22 -17.97
CA ALA A 80 -3.02 -2.36 -17.75
C ALA A 80 -1.84 -1.98 -16.86
N VAL A 81 -1.24 -0.80 -17.08
CA VAL A 81 -0.13 -0.30 -16.26
C VAL A 81 -0.58 -0.05 -14.82
N GLY A 82 -1.68 0.65 -14.61
CA GLY A 82 -2.21 0.90 -13.26
C GLY A 82 -2.56 -0.40 -12.52
N TYR A 83 -3.18 -1.35 -13.23
CA TYR A 83 -3.51 -2.67 -12.68
C TYR A 83 -2.28 -3.48 -12.28
N LEU A 84 -1.27 -3.55 -13.16
CA LEU A 84 -0.02 -4.26 -12.90
C LEU A 84 0.74 -3.63 -11.74
N LEU A 85 0.88 -2.30 -11.72
CA LEU A 85 1.55 -1.58 -10.64
C LEU A 85 0.83 -1.80 -9.31
N THR A 86 -0.51 -1.74 -9.30
CA THR A 86 -1.27 -2.04 -8.08
C THR A 86 -0.99 -3.45 -7.58
N HIS A 87 -1.03 -4.46 -8.45
CA HIS A 87 -0.78 -5.84 -8.05
C HIS A 87 0.63 -6.06 -7.53
N VAL A 88 1.64 -5.47 -8.17
CA VAL A 88 3.02 -5.54 -7.72
C VAL A 88 3.17 -4.88 -6.35
N ILE A 89 2.60 -3.68 -6.16
CA ILE A 89 2.67 -2.95 -4.89
C ILE A 89 1.96 -3.74 -3.79
N VAL A 90 0.72 -4.18 -4.01
CA VAL A 90 -0.05 -4.98 -3.04
C VAL A 90 0.68 -6.28 -2.70
N TYR A 91 1.27 -6.97 -3.69
CA TYR A 91 2.04 -8.19 -3.47
C TYR A 91 3.25 -7.93 -2.56
N TYR A 92 4.07 -6.92 -2.87
CA TYR A 92 5.24 -6.58 -2.06
C TYR A 92 4.85 -6.06 -0.67
N SER A 93 3.79 -5.25 -0.56
CA SER A 93 3.23 -4.80 0.72
C SER A 93 2.78 -6.00 1.56
N SER A 94 2.08 -6.97 0.95
CA SER A 94 1.60 -8.18 1.64
C SER A 94 2.76 -9.06 2.12
N LEU A 95 3.79 -9.29 1.29
CA LEU A 95 4.98 -10.03 1.69
C LEU A 95 5.68 -9.36 2.87
N ARG A 96 5.83 -8.04 2.83
CA ARG A 96 6.53 -7.30 3.90
C ARG A 96 5.72 -7.23 5.19
N ILE A 97 4.40 -7.08 5.10
CA ILE A 97 3.50 -7.20 6.25
C ILE A 97 3.63 -8.60 6.84
N THR A 98 3.66 -9.65 6.01
CA THR A 98 3.89 -11.03 6.46
C THR A 98 5.27 -11.20 7.10
N ASP A 99 6.33 -10.54 6.60
CA ASP A 99 7.66 -10.55 7.23
C ASP A 99 7.65 -9.86 8.60
N VAL A 100 6.87 -8.78 8.76
CA VAL A 100 6.72 -8.07 10.04
C VAL A 100 5.79 -8.85 10.99
N GLN A 101 4.80 -9.54 10.44
CA GLN A 101 3.81 -10.38 11.13
C GLN A 101 4.22 -11.86 11.24
N SER A 102 5.41 -12.26 10.83
CA SER A 102 6.03 -13.56 11.18
C SER A 102 6.93 -13.45 12.41
N GLN A 103 7.19 -12.22 12.87
CA GLN A 103 7.78 -11.92 14.17
C GLN A 103 6.85 -11.98 15.42
N PRO A 104 5.50 -12.01 15.36
CA PRO A 104 4.60 -11.97 16.52
C PRO A 104 4.33 -13.34 17.17
N LEU A 105 5.04 -14.40 16.77
CA LEU A 105 5.21 -15.55 17.68
C LEU A 105 6.23 -15.26 18.79
N ASP A 106 6.90 -14.11 18.73
CA ASP A 106 7.73 -13.58 19.79
C ASP A 106 6.93 -12.57 20.63
N PRO A 107 6.53 -12.92 21.87
CA PRO A 107 5.74 -12.05 22.75
C PRO A 107 6.46 -10.77 23.19
N GLU A 108 7.75 -10.60 22.88
CA GLU A 108 8.50 -9.37 23.13
C GLU A 108 8.54 -8.40 21.93
N PHE A 109 7.98 -8.75 20.78
CA PHE A 109 8.05 -7.90 19.59
C PHE A 109 7.00 -6.76 19.61
N ASP A 110 7.42 -5.56 20.03
CA ASP A 110 6.62 -4.34 19.89
C ASP A 110 6.96 -3.60 18.59
N ILE A 111 5.98 -3.53 17.68
CA ILE A 111 6.07 -2.79 16.41
C ILE A 111 6.39 -1.29 16.65
N ARG A 112 6.06 -0.75 17.83
CA ARG A 112 6.35 0.64 18.20
C ARG A 112 7.83 0.96 18.33
N GLU A 113 8.69 -0.05 18.51
CA GLU A 113 10.14 0.13 18.58
C GLU A 113 10.80 0.39 17.21
N ASN A 114 10.09 0.16 16.11
CA ASN A 114 10.62 0.31 14.74
C ASN A 114 9.74 1.20 13.82
N PRO A 115 9.49 2.47 14.18
CA PRO A 115 8.54 3.35 13.49
C PRO A 115 8.94 3.68 12.03
N LEU A 116 10.24 3.72 11.73
CA LEU A 116 10.74 3.94 10.37
C LEU A 116 10.38 2.81 9.42
N ARG A 117 10.42 1.55 9.91
CA ARG A 117 10.05 0.36 9.14
C ARG A 117 8.56 0.39 8.79
N LEU A 118 7.75 0.90 9.72
CA LEU A 118 6.31 1.11 9.56
C LEU A 118 5.98 2.26 8.59
N ALA A 119 6.69 3.38 8.68
CA ALA A 119 6.56 4.48 7.74
C ALA A 119 6.90 4.03 6.31
N THR A 120 7.91 3.17 6.13
CA THR A 120 8.22 2.62 4.80
C THR A 120 7.19 1.60 4.28
N LEU A 121 6.42 0.95 5.16
CA LEU A 121 5.26 0.13 4.77
C LEU A 121 4.07 1.00 4.32
N SER A 122 4.00 2.26 4.77
CA SER A 122 2.90 3.18 4.49
C SER A 122 2.96 3.91 3.15
N ILE A 123 4.10 3.84 2.46
CA ILE A 123 4.31 4.51 1.18
C ILE A 123 4.16 3.48 0.05
N PRO A 124 3.18 3.65 -0.87
CA PRO A 124 3.00 2.78 -2.02
C PRO A 124 4.30 2.63 -2.80
N GLY A 125 4.82 1.41 -2.91
CA GLY A 125 6.05 1.12 -3.64
C GLY A 125 7.36 1.58 -2.99
N ALA A 126 7.38 2.23 -1.81
CA ALA A 126 8.65 2.55 -1.14
C ALA A 126 9.43 1.29 -0.72
N LEU A 127 8.73 0.17 -0.58
CA LEU A 127 9.34 -1.13 -0.30
C LEU A 127 10.15 -1.69 -1.49
N LEU A 128 9.89 -1.22 -2.72
CA LEU A 128 10.74 -1.52 -3.90
C LEU A 128 12.10 -0.82 -3.80
N LEU A 129 12.18 0.30 -3.08
CA LEU A 129 13.38 1.14 -2.96
C LEU A 129 14.25 0.75 -1.77
N LEU A 130 13.75 -0.10 -0.87
CA LEU A 130 14.54 -0.58 0.26
C LEU A 130 15.41 -1.77 -0.17
N PRO A 131 16.72 -1.76 0.16
CA PRO A 131 17.59 -2.88 -0.13
C PRO A 131 17.03 -4.14 0.54
N THR A 132 16.86 -5.20 -0.26
CA THR A 132 16.63 -6.56 0.22
C THR A 132 17.91 -7.03 0.89
N SER A 133 18.17 -6.55 2.09
CA SER A 133 19.29 -7.04 2.88
C SER A 133 18.98 -8.49 3.23
N ARG A 134 19.54 -9.42 2.43
CA ARG A 134 19.69 -10.83 2.78
C ARG A 134 20.32 -10.86 4.17
N ARG A 135 19.57 -11.33 5.16
CA ARG A 135 20.19 -11.85 6.38
C ARG A 135 20.78 -13.20 6.02
N GLN A 136 22.11 -13.28 6.09
CA GLN A 136 22.81 -14.54 6.31
C GLN A 136 22.42 -15.11 7.68
#